data_AF-A0A4W5MUQ4-F1
#
_entry.id   AF-A0A4W5MUQ4-F1
#
_cell.length_a   1.000
_cell.length_b   1.000
_cell.length_c   1.000
_cell.angle_alpha   90.00
_cell.angle_beta   90.00
_cell.angle_gamma   90.00
#
_symmetry.space_group_name_H-M   'P 1'
#
loop_
_entity.id
_entity.type
_entity.pdbx_description
1 polymer ?
#
loop_
_entity_poly.entity_id
_entity_poly.type
_entity_poly.pdbx_seq_one_letter_code
_entity_poly.pdbx_strand_id
1 'polypeptide(L)'
;MRAVGRDQYLSVSGLVPYTQYHIRVQACQADGCGLGEGVYVRTSEAPPEDMDPPTVTAAGATVIQVCWKPPHKPNGLITSYFIHR
;
A
#
# COMPACT_ATOMS: atom_id res chain seq x y z
N MET A 1 10.84 22.12 -35.14
CA MET A 1 10.48 21.11 -34.11
C MET A 1 9.27 21.64 -33.36
N ARG A 2 8.18 20.86 -33.23
CA ARG A 2 7.03 21.27 -32.41
C ARG A 2 7.48 21.28 -30.94
N ALA A 3 7.20 22.35 -30.22
CA ALA A 3 7.52 22.43 -28.79
C ALA A 3 6.73 21.33 -28.07
N VAL A 4 7.42 20.33 -27.51
CA VAL A 4 6.87 19.51 -26.44
C VAL A 4 6.56 20.47 -25.28
N GLY A 5 5.35 20.39 -24.74
CA GLY A 5 4.91 21.29 -23.67
C GLY A 5 5.85 21.26 -22.46
N ARG A 6 5.65 22.17 -21.52
CA ARG A 6 6.44 22.18 -20.27
C ARG A 6 6.22 20.88 -19.49
N ASP A 7 7.25 20.44 -18.79
CA ASP A 7 7.14 19.33 -17.85
C ASP A 7 6.10 19.67 -16.76
N GLN A 8 5.21 18.72 -16.49
CA GLN A 8 4.18 18.82 -15.46
C GLN A 8 4.26 17.61 -14.53
N TYR A 9 3.97 17.85 -13.25
CA TYR A 9 3.95 16.81 -12.23
C TYR A 9 2.71 16.98 -11.35
N LEU A 10 2.15 15.85 -10.93
CA LEU A 10 1.04 15.78 -9.99
C LEU A 10 1.35 14.73 -8.93
N SER A 11 1.10 15.06 -7.66
CA SER A 11 1.18 14.10 -6.57
C SER A 11 -0.23 13.58 -6.26
N VAL A 12 -0.43 12.28 -6.40
CA VAL A 12 -1.67 11.59 -6.04
C VAL A 12 -1.52 11.01 -4.64
N SER A 13 -2.43 11.37 -3.74
CA SER A 13 -2.42 10.94 -2.33
C SER A 13 -3.69 10.16 -1.98
N GLY A 14 -3.72 9.54 -0.80
CA GLY A 14 -4.87 8.75 -0.34
C GLY A 14 -5.02 7.40 -1.03
N LEU A 15 -3.94 6.88 -1.64
CA LEU A 15 -3.90 5.55 -2.23
C LEU A 15 -3.66 4.48 -1.16
N VAL A 16 -4.10 3.26 -1.43
CA VAL A 16 -3.88 2.12 -0.53
C VAL A 16 -2.39 1.74 -0.56
N PRO A 17 -1.73 1.54 0.59
CA PRO A 17 -0.35 1.08 0.65
C PRO A 17 -0.12 -0.26 -0.06
N TYR A 18 1.11 -0.48 -0.52
CA TYR A 18 1.54 -1.73 -1.17
C TYR A 18 0.60 -2.27 -2.26
N THR A 19 -0.08 -1.38 -2.99
CA THR A 19 -1.11 -1.72 -3.97
C THR A 19 -0.66 -1.30 -5.37
N GLN A 20 -0.88 -2.18 -6.34
CA GLN A 20 -0.54 -1.90 -7.74
C GLN A 20 -1.65 -1.10 -8.41
N TYR A 21 -1.30 0.06 -8.94
CA TYR A 21 -2.17 0.95 -9.71
C TYR A 21 -1.72 0.99 -11.17
N HIS A 22 -2.69 1.18 -12.06
CA HIS A 22 -2.45 1.46 -13.48
C HIS A 22 -2.71 2.95 -13.73
N ILE A 23 -1.67 3.69 -14.08
CA ILE A 23 -1.73 5.15 -14.24
C ILE A 23 -1.61 5.51 -15.72
N ARG A 24 -2.48 6.40 -16.19
CA ARG A 24 -2.50 6.93 -17.56
C ARG A 24 -2.70 8.45 -17.52
N VAL A 25 -2.18 9.15 -18.53
CA VAL A 25 -2.38 10.59 -18.69
C VAL A 25 -3.23 10.86 -19.92
N GLN A 26 -4.26 11.69 -19.76
CA GLN A 26 -5.09 12.18 -20.86
C GLN A 26 -4.82 13.66 -21.08
N ALA A 27 -4.59 14.05 -22.33
CA ALA A 27 -4.44 15.45 -22.72
C ALA A 27 -5.61 15.85 -23.62
N CYS A 28 -6.26 16.98 -23.30
CA CYS A 28 -7.43 17.47 -24.03
C CYS A 28 -7.15 18.85 -24.64
N GLN A 29 -7.63 19.03 -25.86
CA GLN A 29 -7.72 20.30 -26.60
C GLN A 29 -9.20 20.55 -26.95
N ALA A 30 -9.49 21.71 -27.54
CA ALA A 30 -10.88 22.10 -27.86
C ALA A 30 -11.57 21.13 -28.84
N ASP A 31 -10.79 20.43 -29.66
CA ASP A 31 -11.22 19.49 -30.69
C ASP A 31 -11.16 18.01 -30.27
N GLY A 32 -10.64 17.70 -29.08
CA GLY A 32 -10.65 16.33 -28.56
C GLY A 32 -9.56 16.01 -27.55
N CYS A 33 -9.52 14.75 -27.12
CA CYS A 33 -8.55 14.26 -26.15
C CYS A 33 -7.75 13.06 -26.68
N GLY A 34 -6.47 13.03 -26.37
CA GLY A 34 -5.60 11.87 -26.57
C GLY A 34 -5.28 11.23 -25.22
N LEU A 35 -5.28 9.89 -25.19
CA LEU A 35 -4.93 9.11 -24.00
C LEU A 35 -3.55 8.47 -24.19
N GLY A 36 -2.63 8.78 -23.29
CA GLY A 36 -1.28 8.23 -23.31
C GLY A 36 -1.21 6.76 -22.90
N GLU A 37 -0.03 6.19 -23.11
CA GLU A 37 0.33 4.86 -22.62
C GLU A 37 0.24 4.80 -21.10
N GLY A 38 -0.08 3.61 -20.61
CA GLY A 38 -0.22 3.35 -19.18
C GLY A 38 1.03 2.72 -18.58
N VAL A 39 1.22 2.99 -17.29
CA VAL A 39 2.27 2.37 -16.48
C VAL A 39 1.68 1.74 -15.24
N TYR A 40 2.22 0.58 -14.86
CA TYR A 40 1.91 -0.04 -13.58
C TYR A 40 2.92 0.41 -12.55
N VAL A 41 2.43 0.93 -11.43
CA VAL A 41 3.26 1.39 -10.32
C VAL A 41 2.66 0.83 -9.03
N ARG A 42 3.51 0.37 -8.11
CA ARG A 42 3.09 -0.06 -6.78
C ARG A 42 3.39 1.05 -5.78
N THR A 43 2.41 1.36 -4.93
CA THR A 43 2.61 2.29 -3.82
C THR A 43 3.61 1.73 -2.81
N SER A 44 4.28 2.61 -2.08
CA SER A 44 5.21 2.22 -1.02
C SER A 44 4.51 1.42 0.08
N GLU A 45 5.31 0.67 0.82
CA GLU A 45 4.87 0.02 2.04
C GLU A 45 4.56 1.06 3.13
N ALA A 46 3.64 0.72 4.02
CA ALA A 46 3.30 1.50 5.21
C ALA A 46 3.22 0.57 6.42
N PRO A 47 3.19 1.09 7.67
CA PRO A 47 3.05 0.26 8.85
C PRO A 47 1.83 -0.65 8.78
N PRO A 48 1.92 -1.91 9.24
CA PRO A 48 0.75 -2.77 9.36
C PRO A 48 -0.27 -2.17 10.32
N GLU A 49 -1.54 -2.28 9.97
CA GLU A 49 -2.66 -1.74 10.72
C GLU A 49 -3.70 -2.85 10.99
N ASP A 50 -4.60 -2.58 11.94
CA ASP A 50 -5.72 -3.45 12.28
C ASP A 50 -5.24 -4.88 12.64
N MET A 51 -4.33 -4.98 13.61
CA MET A 51 -3.93 -6.28 14.18
C MET A 51 -4.86 -6.63 15.35
N ASP A 52 -5.51 -7.80 15.27
CA ASP A 52 -6.34 -8.30 16.36
C ASP A 52 -5.48 -8.63 17.60
N PRO A 53 -6.03 -8.47 18.82
CA PRO A 53 -5.33 -8.88 20.03
C PRO A 53 -4.97 -10.38 20.00
N PRO A 54 -3.78 -10.76 20.51
CA PRO A 54 -3.43 -12.17 20.61
C PRO A 54 -4.33 -12.87 21.62
N THR A 55 -4.65 -14.13 21.33
CA THR A 55 -5.28 -15.03 22.29
C THR A 55 -4.19 -15.63 23.18
N VAL A 56 -4.36 -15.52 24.50
CA VAL A 56 -3.42 -16.05 25.49
C VAL A 56 -4.12 -17.10 26.33
N THR A 57 -3.49 -18.26 26.49
CA THR A 57 -3.98 -19.35 27.34
C THR A 57 -2.88 -19.85 28.26
N ALA A 58 -3.23 -20.15 29.52
CA ALA A 58 -2.30 -20.77 30.46
C ALA A 58 -2.10 -22.24 30.10
N ALA A 59 -0.90 -22.60 29.66
CA ALA A 59 -0.53 -23.97 29.35
C ALA A 59 0.12 -24.69 30.56
N GLY A 60 0.45 -23.94 31.62
CA GLY A 60 0.97 -24.46 32.89
C GLY A 60 1.23 -23.34 33.89
N ALA A 61 1.75 -23.68 35.07
CA ALA A 61 2.01 -22.72 36.15
C ALA A 61 3.02 -21.61 35.77
N THR A 62 3.91 -21.88 34.81
CA THR A 62 4.95 -20.97 34.32
C THR A 62 4.98 -20.85 32.80
N VAL A 63 3.96 -21.36 32.10
CA VAL A 63 3.91 -21.43 30.64
C VAL A 63 2.61 -20.86 30.13
N ILE A 64 2.71 -19.93 29.18
CA ILE A 64 1.58 -19.40 28.43
C ILE A 64 1.74 -19.74 26.95
N GLN A 65 0.63 -20.04 26.29
CA GLN A 65 0.54 -20.14 24.84
C GLN A 65 -0.07 -18.85 24.30
N VAL A 66 0.58 -18.25 23.31
CA VAL A 66 0.13 -17.01 22.67
C VAL A 66 -0.10 -17.31 21.20
N CYS A 67 -1.29 -16.99 20.69
CA CYS A 67 -1.67 -17.20 19.30
C CYS A 67 -2.25 -15.90 18.72
N TRP A 68 -1.91 -15.57 17.48
CA TRP A 68 -2.43 -14.41 16.76
C TRP A 68 -2.61 -14.69 15.27
N LYS A 69 -3.36 -13.83 14.61
CA LYS A 69 -3.49 -13.80 13.15
C LYS A 69 -2.66 -12.64 12.58
N PRO A 70 -2.33 -12.67 11.28
CA PRO A 70 -1.73 -11.53 10.61
C PRO A 70 -2.63 -10.29 10.70
N PRO A 71 -2.07 -9.07 10.58
CA PRO A 71 -2.86 -7.84 10.52
C PRO A 71 -3.81 -7.84 9.34
N HIS A 72 -5.01 -7.25 9.50
CA HIS A 72 -5.99 -7.15 8.41
C HIS A 72 -5.51 -6.23 7.29
N LYS A 73 -4.66 -5.25 7.63
CA LYS A 73 -3.96 -4.40 6.67
C LYS A 73 -2.45 -4.55 6.84
N PRO A 74 -1.82 -5.54 6.19
CA PRO A 74 -0.36 -5.71 6.26
C PRO A 74 0.40 -4.50 5.73
N ASN A 75 -0.20 -3.75 4.78
CA ASN A 75 0.38 -2.57 4.14
C ASN A 75 1.79 -2.79 3.55
N GLY A 76 2.14 -4.04 3.28
CA GLY A 76 3.49 -4.46 2.90
C GLY A 76 3.68 -5.95 3.13
N LEU A 77 4.93 -6.39 3.06
CA LEU A 77 5.31 -7.77 3.36
C LEU A 77 5.63 -7.90 4.85
N ILE A 78 4.94 -8.80 5.55
CA ILE A 78 5.26 -9.09 6.95
C ILE A 78 6.56 -9.90 7.02
N THR A 79 7.58 -9.34 7.66
CA THR A 79 8.91 -9.96 7.78
C THR A 79 9.17 -10.58 9.15
N SER A 80 8.54 -10.06 10.21
CA SER A 80 8.71 -10.55 11.59
C SER A 80 7.55 -10.13 12.51
N TYR A 81 7.51 -10.73 13.70
CA TYR A 81 6.65 -10.34 14.81
C TYR A 81 7.50 -10.15 16.06
N PHE A 82 7.22 -9.11 16.84
CA PHE A 82 7.88 -8.83 18.11
C PHE A 82 6.91 -9.03 19.26
N ILE A 83 7.35 -9.77 20.29
CA ILE A 83 6.55 -10.08 21.47
C ILE A 83 7.24 -9.45 22.67
N HIS A 84 6.48 -8.69 23.45
CA HIS A 84 6.96 -8.00 24.65
C HIS A 84 6.18 -8.49 25.87
N ARG A 85 6.83 -8.45 27.04
CA ARG A 85 6.24 -8.79 28.34
C ARG A 85 5.67 -7.55 29.03
#